data_AF-A0A0C9RWI2-F1
#
_entry.id   AF-A0A0C9RWI2-F1
#
_cell.length_a   1.000
_cell.length_b   1.000
_cell.length_c   1.000
_cell.angle_alpha   90.00
_cell.angle_beta   90.00
_cell.angle_gamma   90.00
#
_symmetry.space_group_name_H-M   'P 1'
#
loop_
_entity.id
_entity.type
_entity.pdbx_description
1 polymer ?
#
loop_
_entity_poly.entity_id
_entity_poly.type
_entity_poly.pdbx_seq_one_letter_code
_entity_poly.pdbx_strand_id
1 'polypeptide(L)'
;YDCKHKNCMIPSVLQTYTAALRDPMFYRMCKIITGFFLRYKCNLPAYTRSELDFAGVIVEDVKVEKMMTYMDKCEYSINNALTVDSMKEGMKWNLKAKKMCLMSKPFTYKMLVKSDKNTKSMVRIFLGPAMNMCKNNDYMCLYKYWYDFVMLDKFTVELTPGMNTITRLSTDCMHCSKNLHTGASMMTKLNKALEGTEPFTMKDKYTGFPTNLYLPRGRVGGMAFKLFVVLTPIDESHFHVIDMPMFGKMVMDGKPLGFPLDRPMMPWFMDLKNMYMKDVNIYHVNDNAEMMMMMRGMDQKMMTHDVKGFMEPMGIKRGVVEDKWMLHDYMTKNKYIA
;
A
#
# COMPACT_ATOMS: atom_id res chain seq x y z
N TYR A 1 -18.08 24.42 -19.69
CA TYR A 1 -16.61 24.28 -19.71
C TYR A 1 -16.18 23.75 -21.07
N ASP A 2 -16.45 24.49 -22.14
CA ASP A 2 -15.96 24.14 -23.47
C ASP A 2 -15.20 25.35 -24.00
N CYS A 3 -13.87 25.31 -23.85
CA CYS A 3 -13.02 26.37 -24.37
C CYS A 3 -12.90 26.15 -25.87
N LYS A 4 -13.30 27.15 -26.67
CA LYS A 4 -13.18 27.10 -28.14
C LYS A 4 -11.73 26.91 -28.61
N HIS A 5 -10.76 27.25 -27.77
CA HIS A 5 -9.34 27.04 -28.03
C HIS A 5 -8.85 25.75 -27.36
N LYS A 6 -8.55 24.74 -28.18
CA LYS A 6 -8.06 23.41 -27.75
C LYS A 6 -6.80 23.44 -26.89
N ASN A 7 -6.07 24.56 -26.83
CA ASN A 7 -4.84 24.71 -26.07
C ASN A 7 -5.01 25.55 -24.78
N CYS A 8 -6.22 26.06 -24.50
CA CYS A 8 -6.50 26.93 -23.37
C CYS A 8 -7.51 26.27 -22.41
N MET A 9 -7.14 25.12 -21.87
CA MET A 9 -7.92 24.46 -20.82
C MET A 9 -7.20 24.52 -19.48
N ILE A 10 -7.97 24.79 -18.42
CA ILE A 10 -7.52 24.61 -17.04
C ILE A 10 -7.78 23.13 -16.70
N PRO A 11 -6.73 22.30 -16.53
CA PRO A 11 -6.93 20.89 -16.30
C PRO A 11 -7.56 20.63 -14.93
N SER A 12 -8.57 19.76 -14.88
CA SER A 12 -9.02 19.17 -13.63
C SER A 12 -7.98 18.18 -13.10
N VAL A 13 -7.94 17.99 -11.79
CA VAL A 13 -7.13 16.94 -11.15
C VAL A 13 -7.43 15.55 -11.71
N LEU A 14 -8.66 15.30 -12.16
CA LEU A 14 -9.09 14.04 -12.77
C LEU A 14 -8.52 13.80 -14.18
N GLN A 15 -7.97 14.82 -14.83
CA GLN A 15 -7.39 14.71 -16.18
C GLN A 15 -5.90 14.32 -16.15
N THR A 16 -5.31 14.14 -14.95
CA THR A 16 -3.89 13.76 -14.81
C THR A 16 -3.73 12.58 -13.84
N TYR A 17 -3.02 11.53 -14.25
CA TYR A 17 -2.83 10.33 -13.41
C TYR A 17 -2.14 10.63 -12.07
N THR A 18 -1.26 11.63 -12.04
CA THR A 18 -0.49 12.02 -10.84
C THR A 18 -1.32 12.77 -9.79
N ALA A 19 -2.45 13.37 -10.18
CA ALA A 19 -3.35 14.10 -9.28
C ALA A 19 -4.72 13.45 -9.10
N ALA A 20 -5.16 12.57 -10.00
CA ALA A 20 -6.52 12.01 -9.99
C ALA A 20 -6.89 11.33 -8.67
N LEU A 21 -5.95 10.60 -8.05
CA LEU A 21 -6.12 9.93 -6.75
C LEU A 21 -6.39 10.91 -5.57
N ARG A 22 -6.21 12.22 -5.77
CA ARG A 22 -6.50 13.24 -4.73
C ARG A 22 -7.99 13.60 -4.67
N ASP A 23 -8.75 13.33 -5.73
CA ASP A 23 -10.17 13.65 -5.80
C ASP A 23 -11.02 12.42 -5.41
N PRO A 24 -11.91 12.53 -4.41
CA PRO A 24 -12.84 11.45 -4.06
C PRO A 24 -13.70 10.94 -5.24
N MET A 25 -13.96 11.77 -6.24
CA MET A 25 -14.71 11.37 -7.44
C MET A 25 -13.98 10.30 -8.25
N PHE A 26 -12.64 10.27 -8.24
CA PHE A 26 -11.88 9.20 -8.89
C PHE A 26 -12.30 7.83 -8.36
N TYR A 27 -12.33 7.67 -7.03
CA TYR A 27 -12.71 6.41 -6.39
C TYR A 27 -14.19 6.05 -6.62
N ARG A 28 -15.08 7.06 -6.68
CA ARG A 28 -16.50 6.84 -7.00
C ARG A 28 -16.68 6.34 -8.43
N MET A 29 -16.00 6.95 -9.40
CA MET A 29 -16.00 6.51 -10.79
C MET A 29 -15.43 5.10 -10.93
N CYS A 30 -14.26 4.84 -10.33
CA CYS A 30 -13.67 3.50 -10.31
C CYS A 30 -14.64 2.47 -9.71
N LYS A 31 -15.31 2.78 -8.59
CA LYS A 31 -16.29 1.89 -7.97
C LYS A 31 -17.49 1.57 -8.88
N ILE A 32 -17.97 2.55 -9.64
CA ILE A 32 -19.05 2.34 -10.62
C ILE A 32 -18.57 1.39 -11.72
N ILE A 33 -17.41 1.68 -12.31
CA ILE A 33 -16.83 0.89 -13.40
C ILE A 33 -16.54 -0.54 -12.93
N THR A 34 -15.86 -0.71 -11.79
CA THR A 34 -15.56 -2.02 -11.22
C THR A 34 -16.83 -2.77 -10.82
N GLY A 35 -17.89 -2.06 -10.41
CA GLY A 35 -19.20 -2.64 -10.11
C GLY A 35 -19.78 -3.46 -11.27
N PHE A 36 -19.59 -3.04 -12.52
CA PHE A 36 -20.02 -3.82 -13.69
C PHE A 36 -19.23 -5.14 -13.82
N PHE A 37 -17.92 -5.09 -13.64
CA PHE A 37 -17.07 -6.29 -13.68
C PHE A 37 -17.34 -7.24 -12.51
N LEU A 38 -17.55 -6.70 -11.30
CA LEU A 38 -17.91 -7.50 -10.12
C LEU A 38 -19.28 -8.18 -10.30
N ARG A 39 -20.26 -7.49 -10.90
CA ARG A 39 -21.55 -8.10 -11.25
C ARG A 39 -21.39 -9.25 -12.25
N TYR A 40 -20.54 -9.08 -13.26
CA TYR A 40 -20.19 -10.18 -14.16
C TYR A 40 -19.53 -11.35 -13.41
N LYS A 41 -18.56 -11.08 -12.51
CA LYS A 41 -17.90 -12.10 -11.69
C LYS A 41 -18.87 -12.87 -10.80
N CYS A 42 -19.93 -12.24 -10.30
CA CYS A 42 -20.99 -12.91 -9.53
C CYS A 42 -21.83 -13.90 -10.36
N ASN A 43 -21.86 -13.75 -11.69
CA ASN A 43 -22.58 -14.66 -12.59
C ASN A 43 -21.70 -15.81 -13.09
N LEU A 44 -20.41 -15.82 -12.76
CA LEU A 44 -19.55 -16.95 -13.08
C LEU A 44 -19.89 -18.12 -12.15
N PRO A 45 -19.71 -19.37 -12.63
CA PRO A 45 -19.73 -20.52 -11.74
C PRO A 45 -18.77 -20.32 -10.57
N ALA A 46 -19.25 -20.64 -9.38
CA ALA A 46 -18.40 -20.73 -8.20
C ALA A 46 -17.34 -21.80 -8.43
N TYR A 47 -16.15 -21.59 -7.85
CA TYR A 47 -15.13 -22.62 -7.87
C TYR A 47 -15.66 -23.91 -7.27
N THR A 48 -15.34 -25.04 -7.89
CA THR A 48 -15.60 -26.37 -7.37
C THR A 48 -14.60 -26.73 -6.26
N ARG A 49 -14.93 -27.75 -5.46
CA ARG A 49 -14.03 -28.22 -4.39
C ARG A 49 -12.68 -28.66 -4.95
N SER A 50 -12.67 -29.38 -6.07
CA SER A 50 -11.45 -29.84 -6.74
C SER A 50 -10.56 -28.72 -7.27
N GLU A 51 -11.11 -27.54 -7.59
CA GLU A 51 -10.32 -26.40 -8.06
C GLU A 51 -9.61 -25.66 -6.93
N LEU A 52 -10.13 -25.76 -5.70
CA LEU A 52 -9.60 -25.06 -4.52
C LEU A 52 -8.82 -25.97 -3.58
N ASP A 53 -9.19 -27.25 -3.51
CA ASP A 53 -8.58 -28.22 -2.62
C ASP A 53 -7.12 -28.47 -2.99
N PHE A 54 -6.26 -28.54 -1.98
CA PHE A 54 -4.87 -28.92 -2.14
C PHE A 54 -4.61 -30.16 -1.27
N ALA A 55 -5.03 -31.31 -1.81
CA ALA A 55 -4.98 -32.59 -1.10
C ALA A 55 -3.57 -32.87 -0.54
N GLY A 56 -3.54 -33.19 0.75
CA GLY A 56 -2.33 -33.46 1.53
C GLY A 56 -1.54 -32.23 1.97
N VAL A 57 -2.11 -31.01 1.87
CA VAL A 57 -1.51 -29.78 2.41
C VAL A 57 -2.50 -29.12 3.37
N ILE A 58 -2.04 -28.89 4.59
CA ILE A 58 -2.84 -28.36 5.70
C ILE A 58 -2.14 -27.15 6.29
N VAL A 59 -2.83 -26.01 6.38
CA VAL A 59 -2.38 -24.84 7.15
C VAL A 59 -2.87 -25.02 8.58
N GLU A 60 -1.95 -25.34 9.48
CA GLU A 60 -2.25 -25.65 10.88
C GLU A 60 -2.43 -24.36 11.72
N ASP A 61 -1.56 -23.38 11.51
CA ASP A 61 -1.63 -22.09 12.19
C ASP A 61 -0.98 -20.98 11.39
N VAL A 62 -1.48 -19.76 11.59
CA VAL A 62 -0.89 -18.53 11.10
C VAL A 62 -0.72 -17.56 12.26
N LYS A 63 0.54 -17.22 12.54
CA LYS A 63 0.92 -16.18 13.51
C LYS A 63 1.46 -14.97 12.78
N VAL A 64 1.07 -13.79 13.26
CA VAL A 64 1.50 -12.52 12.71
C VAL A 64 2.01 -11.67 13.86
N GLU A 65 3.19 -11.09 13.68
CA GLU A 65 3.70 -10.10 14.62
C GLU A 65 2.82 -8.85 14.67
N LYS A 66 3.05 -8.01 15.68
CA LYS A 66 2.23 -6.82 15.91
C LYS A 66 2.33 -5.86 14.72
N MET A 67 1.22 -5.71 14.01
CA MET A 67 1.07 -4.76 12.90
C MET A 67 0.87 -3.34 13.43
N MET A 68 1.80 -2.44 13.10
CA MET A 68 1.79 -1.06 13.60
C MET A 68 2.02 -0.06 12.49
N THR A 69 1.19 0.97 12.50
CA THR A 69 1.32 2.15 11.64
C THR A 69 1.64 3.39 12.47
N TYR A 70 2.25 4.39 11.85
CA TYR A 70 2.62 5.66 12.47
C TYR A 70 2.74 6.76 11.40
N MET A 71 2.85 8.01 11.79
CA MET A 71 3.06 9.12 10.85
C MET A 71 4.54 9.55 10.90
N ASP A 72 5.18 9.69 9.75
CA ASP A 72 6.57 10.18 9.70
C ASP A 72 6.76 11.21 8.58
N LYS A 73 7.84 11.98 8.66
CA LYS A 73 8.19 13.01 7.69
C LYS A 73 8.71 12.34 6.40
N CYS A 74 7.97 12.52 5.31
CA CYS A 74 8.49 12.32 3.97
C CYS A 74 9.11 13.62 3.44
N GLU A 75 10.24 13.51 2.75
CA GLU A 75 10.84 14.60 1.99
C GLU A 75 10.79 14.29 0.48
N TYR A 76 10.42 15.28 -0.33
CA TYR A 76 10.43 15.19 -1.78
C TYR A 76 11.26 16.33 -2.35
N SER A 77 12.18 16.04 -3.27
CA SER A 77 12.89 17.09 -4.00
C SER A 77 11.92 17.79 -4.95
N ILE A 78 11.94 19.12 -4.93
CA ILE A 78 11.10 19.98 -5.77
C ILE A 78 11.95 21.00 -6.55
N ASN A 79 13.21 20.67 -6.82
CA ASN A 79 14.12 21.55 -7.58
C ASN A 79 13.52 21.97 -8.93
N ASN A 80 12.82 21.04 -9.60
CA ASN A 80 12.17 21.29 -10.89
C ASN A 80 10.97 22.25 -10.82
N ALA A 81 10.60 22.74 -9.62
CA ALA A 81 9.59 23.78 -9.47
C ALA A 81 10.17 25.19 -9.64
N LEU A 82 11.49 25.35 -9.69
CA LEU A 82 12.15 26.63 -9.94
C LEU A 82 12.51 26.80 -11.42
N THR A 83 12.36 28.03 -11.90
CA THR A 83 13.02 28.50 -13.12
C THR A 83 14.38 29.08 -12.75
N VAL A 84 15.42 28.70 -13.49
CA VAL A 84 16.81 29.14 -13.30
C VAL A 84 17.41 29.48 -14.66
N ASP A 85 18.43 30.33 -14.70
CA ASP A 85 19.00 30.83 -15.96
C ASP A 85 19.89 29.80 -16.66
N SER A 86 20.39 28.81 -15.92
CA SER A 86 21.22 27.74 -16.47
C SER A 86 21.16 26.45 -15.65
N MET A 87 21.51 25.32 -16.28
CA MET A 87 21.65 24.03 -15.59
C MET A 87 22.68 24.10 -14.45
N LYS A 88 23.79 24.82 -14.65
CA LYS A 88 24.85 25.00 -13.64
C LYS A 88 24.32 25.71 -12.39
N GLU A 89 23.42 26.67 -12.56
CA GLU A 89 22.75 27.32 -11.44
C GLU A 89 21.71 26.40 -10.79
N GLY A 90 20.91 25.69 -11.59
CA GLY A 90 19.91 24.73 -11.12
C GLY A 90 20.51 23.64 -10.22
N MET A 91 21.70 23.14 -10.56
CA MET A 91 22.42 22.14 -9.77
C MET A 91 22.87 22.64 -8.39
N LYS A 92 22.90 23.95 -8.12
CA LYS A 92 23.22 24.51 -6.80
C LYS A 92 22.06 24.43 -5.81
N TRP A 93 20.83 24.33 -6.30
CA TRP A 93 19.64 24.33 -5.46
C TRP A 93 19.34 22.93 -4.91
N ASN A 94 18.84 22.86 -3.68
CA ASN A 94 18.35 21.62 -3.05
C ASN A 94 17.07 21.89 -2.25
N LEU A 95 16.00 22.20 -2.96
CA LEU A 95 14.68 22.41 -2.42
C LEU A 95 13.97 21.09 -2.13
N LYS A 96 13.38 21.03 -0.94
CA LYS A 96 12.61 19.88 -0.48
C LYS A 96 11.27 20.31 0.08
N ALA A 97 10.19 19.65 -0.36
CA ALA A 97 8.91 19.68 0.31
C ALA A 97 8.86 18.61 1.40
N LYS A 98 8.37 18.96 2.59
CA LYS A 98 8.18 18.02 3.70
C LYS A 98 6.70 17.84 3.97
N LYS A 99 6.26 16.59 4.17
CA LYS A 99 4.89 16.28 4.61
C LYS A 99 4.90 15.08 5.54
N MET A 100 3.87 14.98 6.39
CA MET A 100 3.63 13.75 7.13
C MET A 100 3.04 12.69 6.20
N CYS A 101 3.53 11.46 6.33
CA CYS A 101 3.10 10.30 5.57
C CYS A 101 2.81 9.15 6.51
N LEU A 102 1.84 8.32 6.13
CA LEU A 102 1.62 7.04 6.80
C LEU A 102 2.81 6.10 6.55
N MET A 103 3.30 5.51 7.63
CA MET A 103 4.33 4.48 7.66
C MET A 103 3.81 3.20 8.32
N SER A 104 4.47 2.09 8.03
CA SER A 104 4.23 0.79 8.68
C SER A 104 5.55 0.23 9.19
N LYS A 105 5.54 -0.30 10.41
CA LYS A 105 6.69 -1.06 10.92
C LYS A 105 6.76 -2.42 10.21
N PRO A 106 7.95 -2.92 9.82
CA PRO A 106 8.11 -4.29 9.35
C PRO A 106 7.60 -5.30 10.38
N PHE A 107 7.04 -6.40 9.90
CA PHE A 107 6.50 -7.46 10.74
C PHE A 107 6.56 -8.79 9.98
N THR A 108 6.55 -9.89 10.72
CA THR A 108 6.73 -11.23 10.17
C THR A 108 5.45 -12.05 10.23
N TYR A 109 5.14 -12.76 9.14
CA TYR A 109 4.20 -13.86 9.10
C TYR A 109 4.94 -15.17 9.39
N LYS A 110 4.41 -15.98 10.30
CA LYS A 110 4.86 -17.36 10.56
C LYS A 110 3.69 -18.30 10.32
N MET A 111 3.79 -19.15 9.31
CA MET A 111 2.76 -20.11 8.94
C MET A 111 3.28 -21.52 9.21
N LEU A 112 2.49 -22.31 9.92
CA LEU A 112 2.76 -23.71 10.18
C LEU A 112 1.95 -24.53 9.17
N VAL A 113 2.62 -25.27 8.30
CA VAL A 113 2.00 -26.00 7.19
C VAL A 113 2.45 -27.45 7.23
N LYS A 114 1.51 -28.37 7.35
CA LYS A 114 1.76 -29.80 7.19
C LYS A 114 1.58 -30.19 5.72
N SER A 115 2.52 -30.94 5.17
CA SER A 115 2.42 -31.52 3.83
C SER A 115 2.66 -33.03 3.90
N ASP A 116 1.95 -33.79 3.07
CA ASP A 116 2.09 -35.24 2.97
C ASP A 116 3.08 -35.62 1.85
N LYS A 117 3.55 -34.63 1.08
CA LYS A 117 4.35 -34.81 -0.14
C LYS A 117 5.35 -33.68 -0.36
N ASN A 118 6.37 -33.95 -1.16
CA ASN A 118 7.22 -32.91 -1.75
C ASN A 118 6.41 -32.17 -2.82
N THR A 119 6.20 -30.87 -2.65
CA THR A 119 5.44 -30.07 -3.63
C THR A 119 5.80 -28.60 -3.54
N LYS A 120 5.68 -27.90 -4.67
CA LYS A 120 5.83 -26.45 -4.75
C LYS A 120 4.45 -25.81 -4.64
N SER A 121 4.34 -24.78 -3.80
CA SER A 121 3.07 -24.11 -3.52
C SER A 121 3.16 -22.61 -3.73
N MET A 122 2.07 -22.01 -4.19
CA MET A 122 1.86 -20.57 -4.17
C MET A 122 1.12 -20.19 -2.89
N VAL A 123 1.75 -19.36 -2.06
CA VAL A 123 1.13 -18.74 -0.90
C VAL A 123 0.52 -17.41 -1.33
N ARG A 124 -0.74 -17.16 -0.98
CA ARG A 124 -1.39 -15.86 -1.13
C ARG A 124 -1.90 -15.39 0.22
N ILE A 125 -1.66 -14.12 0.52
CA ILE A 125 -2.07 -13.48 1.75
C ILE A 125 -2.98 -12.30 1.37
N PHE A 126 -4.20 -12.29 1.91
CA PHE A 126 -5.17 -11.21 1.72
C PHE A 126 -5.54 -10.58 3.06
N LEU A 127 -5.87 -9.29 3.02
CA LEU A 127 -6.38 -8.53 4.16
C LEU A 127 -7.75 -7.98 3.81
N GLY A 128 -8.75 -8.30 4.63
CA GLY A 128 -10.12 -7.82 4.48
C GLY A 128 -10.66 -7.22 5.78
N PRO A 129 -11.75 -6.45 5.71
CA PRO A 129 -12.33 -5.79 6.89
C PRO A 129 -12.99 -6.80 7.83
N ALA A 130 -12.77 -6.65 9.15
CA ALA A 130 -13.53 -7.38 10.18
C ALA A 130 -14.72 -6.53 10.69
N MET A 131 -15.58 -6.08 9.77
CA MET A 131 -16.72 -5.20 10.07
C MET A 131 -18.07 -5.92 9.89
N ASN A 132 -19.13 -5.45 10.54
CA ASN A 132 -20.50 -5.99 10.37
C ASN A 132 -20.55 -7.52 10.61
N MET A 133 -21.25 -8.25 9.74
CA MET A 133 -21.39 -9.71 9.81
C MET A 133 -20.05 -10.46 9.69
N CYS A 134 -19.02 -9.83 9.13
CA CYS A 134 -17.68 -10.42 9.00
C CYS A 134 -17.00 -10.69 10.34
N LYS A 135 -17.36 -9.93 11.39
CA LYS A 135 -16.64 -9.98 12.67
C LYS A 135 -16.64 -11.39 13.28
N ASN A 136 -17.79 -12.07 13.23
CA ASN A 136 -18.00 -13.38 13.86
C ASN A 136 -18.34 -14.49 12.84
N ASN A 137 -18.26 -14.19 11.54
CA ASN A 137 -18.66 -15.14 10.50
C ASN A 137 -17.74 -15.00 9.28
N ASP A 138 -16.68 -15.84 9.26
CA ASP A 138 -15.68 -15.86 8.18
C ASP A 138 -16.29 -16.27 6.84
N TYR A 139 -17.27 -17.17 6.85
CA TYR A 139 -18.03 -17.52 5.66
C TYR A 139 -18.65 -16.28 5.01
N MET A 140 -19.29 -15.42 5.82
CA MET A 140 -19.90 -14.21 5.30
C MET A 140 -18.90 -13.22 4.72
N CYS A 141 -17.66 -13.23 5.20
CA CYS A 141 -16.58 -12.46 4.60
C CYS A 141 -16.30 -12.87 3.17
N LEU A 142 -16.04 -14.15 2.94
CA LEU A 142 -15.60 -14.60 1.61
C LEU A 142 -16.77 -14.88 0.66
N TYR A 143 -18.01 -14.93 1.14
CA TYR A 143 -19.19 -15.01 0.28
C TYR A 143 -19.69 -13.63 -0.16
N LYS A 144 -19.85 -12.69 0.78
CA LYS A 144 -20.50 -11.38 0.51
C LYS A 144 -19.51 -10.24 0.29
N TYR A 145 -18.36 -10.28 0.95
CA TYR A 145 -17.36 -9.22 0.99
C TYR A 145 -16.03 -9.63 0.37
N TRP A 146 -16.02 -10.67 -0.48
CA TRP A 146 -14.81 -11.19 -1.12
C TRP A 146 -14.02 -10.13 -1.88
N TYR A 147 -14.71 -9.17 -2.50
CA TYR A 147 -14.10 -8.07 -3.26
C TYR A 147 -13.54 -6.95 -2.37
N ASP A 148 -13.80 -6.97 -1.06
CA ASP A 148 -13.22 -6.03 -0.09
C ASP A 148 -11.86 -6.54 0.46
N PHE A 149 -11.42 -7.74 0.06
CA PHE A 149 -10.12 -8.28 0.41
C PHE A 149 -9.05 -7.82 -0.58
N VAL A 150 -7.96 -7.26 -0.06
CA VAL A 150 -6.80 -6.82 -0.85
C VAL A 150 -5.69 -7.83 -0.68
N MET A 151 -5.09 -8.28 -1.78
CA MET A 151 -3.91 -9.15 -1.74
C MET A 151 -2.70 -8.36 -1.22
N LEU A 152 -2.18 -8.77 -0.08
CA LEU A 152 -0.97 -8.19 0.51
C LEU A 152 0.30 -8.80 -0.05
N ASP A 153 0.34 -10.12 -0.26
CA ASP A 153 1.52 -10.79 -0.80
C ASP A 153 1.17 -12.06 -1.57
N LYS A 154 2.07 -12.44 -2.48
CA LYS A 154 2.02 -13.66 -3.28
C LYS A 154 3.44 -14.14 -3.53
N PHE A 155 3.77 -15.36 -3.11
CA PHE A 155 5.11 -15.92 -3.27
C PHE A 155 5.10 -17.45 -3.29
N THR A 156 6.16 -18.04 -3.82
CA THR A 156 6.33 -19.49 -3.91
C THR A 156 7.07 -20.05 -2.71
N VAL A 157 6.71 -21.26 -2.29
CA VAL A 157 7.42 -22.06 -1.29
C VAL A 157 7.57 -23.49 -1.77
N GLU A 158 8.61 -24.16 -1.29
CA GLU A 158 8.77 -25.61 -1.42
C GLU A 158 8.37 -26.25 -0.09
N LEU A 159 7.48 -27.23 -0.15
CA LEU A 159 6.99 -27.99 0.99
C LEU A 159 7.57 -29.40 0.93
N THR A 160 8.04 -29.89 2.07
CA THR A 160 8.49 -31.27 2.26
C THR A 160 7.50 -32.06 3.13
N PRO A 161 7.47 -33.41 3.04
CA PRO A 161 6.63 -34.23 3.91
C PRO A 161 6.87 -33.95 5.39
N GLY A 162 5.80 -33.85 6.15
CA GLY A 162 5.82 -33.47 7.57
C GLY A 162 5.49 -31.99 7.78
N MET A 163 6.06 -31.42 8.84
CA MET A 163 5.74 -30.07 9.28
C MET A 163 6.72 -29.05 8.71
N ASN A 164 6.20 -28.01 8.05
CA ASN A 164 6.95 -26.92 7.44
C ASN A 164 6.65 -25.62 8.21
N THR A 165 7.70 -24.85 8.51
CA THR A 165 7.55 -23.51 9.09
C THR A 165 7.94 -22.47 8.05
N ILE A 166 6.96 -21.76 7.50
CA ILE A 166 7.18 -20.70 6.52
C ILE A 166 7.27 -19.38 7.27
N THR A 167 8.39 -18.68 7.12
CA THR A 167 8.60 -17.33 7.68
C THR A 167 8.70 -16.32 6.55
N ARG A 168 7.89 -15.26 6.60
CA ARG A 168 7.82 -14.23 5.55
C ARG A 168 7.80 -12.84 6.16
N LEU A 169 8.74 -11.99 5.77
CA LEU A 169 8.78 -10.60 6.21
C LEU A 169 7.87 -9.73 5.32
N SER A 170 7.13 -8.79 5.91
CA SER A 170 6.24 -7.90 5.14
C SER A 170 6.96 -7.07 4.08
N THR A 171 8.24 -6.75 4.29
CA THR A 171 9.08 -6.01 3.33
C THR A 171 9.56 -6.85 2.15
N ASP A 172 9.35 -8.17 2.17
CA ASP A 172 9.66 -9.05 1.04
C ASP A 172 8.53 -9.13 0.02
N CYS A 173 7.41 -8.44 0.27
CA CYS A 173 6.25 -8.40 -0.62
C CYS A 173 6.67 -8.17 -2.08
N MET A 174 6.29 -9.10 -2.95
CA MET A 174 6.72 -9.09 -4.36
C MET A 174 6.10 -7.94 -5.17
N HIS A 175 4.97 -7.41 -4.70
CA HIS A 175 4.20 -6.35 -5.36
C HIS A 175 4.50 -4.95 -4.82
N CYS A 176 5.31 -4.84 -3.77
CA CYS A 176 5.68 -3.55 -3.20
C CYS A 176 6.98 -3.00 -3.80
N SER A 177 7.03 -1.69 -3.99
CA SER A 177 8.24 -0.99 -4.43
C SER A 177 9.21 -0.81 -3.26
N LYS A 178 10.43 -1.32 -3.39
CA LYS A 178 11.49 -1.08 -2.39
C LYS A 178 12.11 0.29 -2.68
N ASN A 179 12.04 1.21 -1.71
CA ASN A 179 12.72 2.51 -1.65
C ASN A 179 12.87 3.26 -2.99
N LEU A 180 11.92 4.13 -3.31
CA LEU A 180 12.02 5.02 -4.48
C LEU A 180 13.24 5.95 -4.36
N HIS A 181 14.19 5.83 -5.28
CA HIS A 181 15.33 6.74 -5.37
C HIS A 181 14.86 8.13 -5.83
N THR A 182 15.36 9.18 -5.18
CA THR A 182 15.17 10.55 -5.67
C THR A 182 16.00 10.76 -6.95
N GLY A 183 15.59 11.69 -7.81
CA GLY A 183 16.38 12.07 -8.99
C GLY A 183 17.81 12.48 -8.64
N ALA A 184 18.00 13.17 -7.50
CA ALA A 184 19.32 13.50 -6.97
C ALA A 184 20.15 12.25 -6.64
N SER A 185 19.57 11.29 -5.90
CA SER A 185 20.24 10.02 -5.57
C SER A 185 20.61 9.22 -6.84
N MET A 186 19.74 9.24 -7.84
CA MET A 186 19.98 8.60 -9.13
C MET A 186 21.13 9.27 -9.89
N MET A 187 21.16 10.60 -9.92
CA MET A 187 22.24 11.36 -10.56
C MET A 187 23.58 11.12 -9.86
N THR A 188 23.61 11.07 -8.53
CA THR A 188 24.83 10.73 -7.77
C THR A 188 25.35 9.33 -8.14
N LYS A 189 24.46 8.33 -8.22
CA LYS A 189 24.85 6.97 -8.63
C LYS A 189 25.40 6.94 -10.07
N LEU A 190 24.78 7.69 -10.98
CA LEU A 190 25.22 7.78 -12.37
C LEU A 190 26.61 8.40 -12.47
N ASN A 191 26.84 9.53 -11.81
CA ASN A 191 28.13 10.22 -11.84
C ASN A 191 29.27 9.35 -11.29
N LYS A 192 29.04 8.68 -10.14
CA LYS A 192 30.01 7.73 -9.58
C LYS A 192 30.39 6.62 -10.56
N ALA A 193 29.41 6.13 -11.32
CA ALA A 193 29.64 5.10 -12.33
C ALA A 193 30.39 5.60 -13.55
N LEU A 194 30.12 6.82 -14.00
CA LEU A 194 30.88 7.47 -15.08
C LEU A 194 32.33 7.74 -14.66
N GLU A 195 32.55 8.07 -13.38
CA GLU A 195 33.88 8.24 -12.77
C GLU A 195 34.60 6.91 -12.52
N GLY A 196 33.93 5.76 -12.73
CA GLY A 196 34.51 4.43 -12.51
C GLY A 196 34.67 4.04 -11.04
N THR A 197 34.10 4.80 -10.10
CA THR A 197 34.24 4.54 -8.65
C THR A 197 33.32 3.44 -8.14
N GLU A 198 32.11 3.34 -8.67
CA GLU A 198 31.11 2.33 -8.32
C GLU A 198 30.31 1.91 -9.56
N PRO A 199 30.01 0.62 -9.79
CA PRO A 199 29.19 0.22 -10.93
C PRO A 199 27.75 0.74 -10.80
N PHE A 200 27.16 1.18 -11.92
CA PHE A 200 25.75 1.57 -11.95
C PHE A 200 24.86 0.33 -11.81
N THR A 201 24.28 0.14 -10.62
CA THR A 201 23.38 -0.98 -10.36
C THR A 201 21.98 -0.51 -9.98
N MET A 202 20.99 -1.11 -10.64
CA MET A 202 19.57 -0.84 -10.49
C MET A 202 18.91 -2.14 -10.06
N LYS A 203 19.02 -2.47 -8.77
CA LYS A 203 18.57 -3.77 -8.23
C LYS A 203 17.08 -3.80 -7.89
N ASP A 204 16.46 -2.64 -7.75
CA ASP A 204 15.10 -2.49 -7.23
C ASP A 204 14.07 -2.26 -8.33
N LYS A 205 12.85 -2.76 -8.10
CA LYS A 205 11.68 -2.49 -8.95
C LYS A 205 11.30 -1.01 -8.86
N TYR A 206 11.21 -0.34 -9.99
CA TYR A 206 10.74 1.05 -10.07
C TYR A 206 9.23 1.20 -9.84
N THR A 207 8.50 0.12 -10.08
CA THR A 207 7.05 0.10 -10.00
C THR A 207 6.60 -0.91 -8.96
N GLY A 208 5.56 -0.55 -8.22
CA GLY A 208 5.02 -1.35 -7.15
C GLY A 208 4.18 -0.49 -6.22
N PHE A 209 3.42 -1.15 -5.37
CA PHE A 209 2.67 -0.45 -4.34
C PHE A 209 3.63 0.08 -3.26
N PRO A 210 3.47 1.30 -2.74
CA PRO A 210 4.41 1.84 -1.76
C PRO A 210 4.46 0.99 -0.48
N THR A 211 5.65 0.57 -0.06
CA THR A 211 5.84 -0.26 1.16
C THR A 211 5.31 0.41 2.42
N ASN A 212 5.39 1.73 2.51
CA ASN A 212 4.88 2.47 3.66
C ASN A 212 3.34 2.45 3.76
N LEU A 213 2.65 2.17 2.65
CA LEU A 213 1.19 2.03 2.59
C LEU A 213 0.73 0.57 2.64
N TYR A 214 1.64 -0.38 2.85
CA TYR A 214 1.36 -1.82 2.91
C TYR A 214 0.20 -2.17 3.86
N LEU A 215 0.07 -1.43 4.96
CA LEU A 215 -1.06 -1.51 5.87
C LEU A 215 -1.94 -0.26 5.78
N PRO A 216 -3.27 -0.40 5.88
CA PRO A 216 -4.15 0.73 6.14
C PRO A 216 -3.83 1.32 7.53
N ARG A 217 -4.16 2.60 7.72
CA ARG A 217 -3.99 3.26 9.02
C ARG A 217 -4.83 2.54 10.09
N GLY A 218 -4.17 2.12 11.16
CA GLY A 218 -4.82 1.47 12.30
C GLY A 218 -5.53 2.45 13.25
N ARG A 219 -5.87 1.95 14.45
CA ARG A 219 -6.33 2.78 15.58
C ARG A 219 -5.44 2.56 16.80
N VAL A 220 -5.41 3.51 17.73
CA VAL A 220 -4.60 3.38 18.97
C VAL A 220 -4.97 2.12 19.76
N GLY A 221 -6.27 1.81 19.87
CA GLY A 221 -6.78 0.58 20.50
C GLY A 221 -6.76 -0.66 19.60
N GLY A 222 -6.21 -0.57 18.40
CA GLY A 222 -6.30 -1.61 17.37
C GLY A 222 -7.57 -1.49 16.51
N MET A 223 -7.42 -1.67 15.21
CA MET A 223 -8.52 -1.81 14.27
C MET A 223 -8.54 -3.24 13.75
N ALA A 224 -9.69 -3.90 13.85
CA ALA A 224 -9.84 -5.31 13.51
C ALA A 224 -9.93 -5.55 11.99
N PHE A 225 -9.21 -6.56 11.53
CA PHE A 225 -9.19 -7.07 10.16
C PHE A 225 -9.16 -8.60 10.16
N LYS A 226 -9.47 -9.18 9.01
CA LYS A 226 -9.31 -10.61 8.72
C LYS A 226 -8.12 -10.80 7.79
N LEU A 227 -7.17 -11.64 8.19
CA LEU A 227 -6.10 -12.10 7.31
C LEU A 227 -6.50 -13.47 6.75
N PHE A 228 -6.56 -13.58 5.43
CA PHE A 228 -6.86 -14.82 4.73
C PHE A 228 -5.60 -15.33 4.04
N VAL A 229 -5.17 -16.54 4.40
CA VAL A 229 -4.01 -17.21 3.82
C VAL A 229 -4.48 -18.45 3.06
N VAL A 230 -4.01 -18.61 1.83
CA VAL A 230 -4.31 -19.78 1.02
C VAL A 230 -3.05 -20.29 0.32
N LEU A 231 -2.86 -21.60 0.39
CA LEU A 231 -1.83 -22.33 -0.34
C LEU A 231 -2.47 -23.06 -1.51
N THR A 232 -1.91 -22.92 -2.70
CA THR A 232 -2.39 -23.61 -3.90
C THR A 232 -1.25 -24.40 -4.54
N PRO A 233 -1.54 -25.50 -5.26
CA PRO A 233 -0.54 -26.18 -6.06
C PRO A 233 -0.07 -25.25 -7.18
N ILE A 234 1.20 -25.37 -7.55
CA ILE A 234 1.74 -24.75 -8.76
C ILE A 234 1.74 -25.79 -9.88
N ASP A 235 1.07 -25.43 -10.97
CA ASP A 235 1.20 -26.14 -12.23
C ASP A 235 2.38 -25.54 -13.01
N GLU A 236 3.49 -26.27 -13.08
CA GLU A 236 4.72 -25.81 -13.74
C GLU A 236 4.51 -25.53 -15.24
N SER A 237 3.49 -26.11 -15.89
CA SER A 237 3.19 -25.83 -17.30
C SER A 237 2.66 -24.41 -17.53
N HIS A 238 2.06 -23.80 -16.52
CA HIS A 238 1.50 -22.45 -16.54
C HIS A 238 2.28 -21.47 -15.63
N PHE A 239 3.40 -21.92 -15.06
CA PHE A 239 4.24 -21.12 -14.18
C PHE A 239 5.28 -20.35 -14.99
N HIS A 240 5.18 -19.02 -14.96
CA HIS A 240 6.08 -18.13 -15.68
C HIS A 240 6.60 -17.03 -14.78
N VAL A 241 7.92 -16.82 -14.82
CA VAL A 241 8.57 -15.67 -14.20
C VAL A 241 8.98 -14.72 -15.33
N ILE A 242 8.29 -13.59 -15.42
CA ILE A 242 8.57 -12.56 -16.42
C ILE A 242 9.44 -11.51 -15.74
N ASP A 243 10.68 -11.34 -16.18
CA ASP A 243 11.57 -10.30 -15.68
C ASP A 243 11.56 -9.10 -16.64
N MET A 244 10.98 -7.98 -16.21
CA MET A 244 10.94 -6.76 -17.00
C MET A 244 11.89 -5.72 -16.41
N PRO A 245 12.74 -5.04 -17.21
CA PRO A 245 13.73 -4.09 -16.69
C PRO A 245 13.18 -2.99 -15.76
N MET A 246 11.96 -2.47 -16.00
CA MET A 246 11.35 -1.43 -15.16
C MET A 246 10.32 -1.96 -14.14
N PHE A 247 9.67 -3.09 -14.44
CA PHE A 247 8.61 -3.65 -13.59
C PHE A 247 9.09 -4.79 -12.69
N GLY A 248 10.33 -5.22 -12.90
CA GLY A 248 10.98 -6.37 -12.29
C GLY A 248 10.26 -7.68 -12.54
N LYS A 249 10.58 -8.66 -11.70
CA LYS A 249 10.05 -10.03 -11.77
C LYS A 249 8.58 -10.10 -11.39
N MET A 250 7.74 -10.48 -12.34
CA MET A 250 6.33 -10.87 -12.13
C MET A 250 6.22 -12.39 -12.16
N VAL A 251 5.52 -12.94 -11.17
CA VAL A 251 5.24 -14.38 -11.10
C VAL A 251 3.80 -14.62 -11.51
N MET A 252 3.61 -15.44 -12.53
CA MET A 252 2.33 -15.89 -13.07
C MET A 252 2.22 -17.40 -12.88
N ASP A 253 1.10 -17.88 -12.36
CA ASP A 253 0.88 -19.30 -12.05
C ASP A 253 -0.38 -19.87 -12.71
N GLY A 254 -0.77 -19.29 -13.86
CA GLY A 254 -1.96 -19.70 -14.62
C GLY A 254 -3.30 -19.38 -13.95
N LYS A 255 -3.32 -18.87 -12.72
CA LYS A 255 -4.56 -18.53 -12.00
C LYS A 255 -5.02 -17.09 -12.30
N PRO A 256 -6.33 -16.81 -12.25
CA PRO A 256 -6.86 -15.46 -12.39
C PRO A 256 -6.27 -14.47 -11.37
N LEU A 257 -6.18 -13.20 -11.75
CA LEU A 257 -5.82 -12.14 -10.81
C LEU A 257 -6.85 -12.06 -9.68
N GLY A 258 -6.37 -12.12 -8.44
CA GLY A 258 -7.22 -12.14 -7.24
C GLY A 258 -7.63 -13.55 -6.77
N PHE A 259 -7.28 -14.62 -7.49
CA PHE A 259 -7.62 -16.00 -7.10
C PHE A 259 -7.21 -16.30 -5.64
N PRO A 260 -8.06 -16.98 -4.83
CA PRO A 260 -9.39 -17.49 -5.15
C PRO A 260 -10.52 -16.48 -4.91
N LEU A 261 -10.19 -15.25 -4.52
CA LEU A 261 -11.13 -14.15 -4.24
C LEU A 261 -11.36 -13.26 -5.46
N ASP A 262 -11.32 -13.80 -6.69
CA ASP A 262 -11.73 -13.09 -7.90
C ASP A 262 -13.23 -13.26 -8.22
N ARG A 263 -13.95 -14.04 -7.39
CA ARG A 263 -15.39 -14.29 -7.43
C ARG A 263 -15.90 -14.78 -6.06
N PRO A 264 -17.23 -14.82 -5.81
CA PRO A 264 -17.78 -15.27 -4.53
C PRO A 264 -17.40 -16.72 -4.17
N MET A 265 -17.06 -16.96 -2.89
CA MET A 265 -16.76 -18.31 -2.39
C MET A 265 -17.98 -18.98 -1.76
N MET A 266 -18.17 -20.28 -1.99
CA MET A 266 -19.25 -21.08 -1.39
C MET A 266 -18.92 -21.57 0.02
N PRO A 267 -19.89 -21.72 0.94
CA PRO A 267 -19.63 -21.93 2.37
C PRO A 267 -18.70 -23.09 2.73
N TRP A 268 -18.70 -24.16 1.94
CA TRP A 268 -17.85 -25.33 2.15
C TRP A 268 -16.34 -25.05 2.00
N PHE A 269 -15.92 -23.86 1.56
CA PHE A 269 -14.50 -23.49 1.56
C PHE A 269 -13.88 -23.57 2.96
N MET A 270 -14.68 -23.38 4.01
CA MET A 270 -14.24 -23.49 5.41
C MET A 270 -13.75 -24.90 5.77
N ASP A 271 -14.14 -25.91 4.99
CA ASP A 271 -13.70 -27.30 5.17
C ASP A 271 -12.34 -27.58 4.52
N LEU A 272 -11.87 -26.69 3.64
CA LEU A 272 -10.60 -26.82 2.95
C LEU A 272 -9.44 -26.56 3.91
N LYS A 273 -8.49 -27.49 3.95
CA LYS A 273 -7.39 -27.46 4.91
C LYS A 273 -6.22 -26.61 4.46
N ASN A 274 -6.14 -26.25 3.19
CA ASN A 274 -5.12 -25.38 2.61
C ASN A 274 -5.46 -23.88 2.68
N MET A 275 -6.52 -23.52 3.42
CA MET A 275 -6.99 -22.16 3.62
C MET A 275 -7.09 -21.86 5.11
N TYR A 276 -6.78 -20.62 5.51
CA TYR A 276 -6.77 -20.22 6.91
C TYR A 276 -7.22 -18.76 7.08
N MET A 277 -8.17 -18.53 7.97
CA MET A 277 -8.64 -17.20 8.38
C MET A 277 -8.09 -16.85 9.76
N LYS A 278 -7.49 -15.67 9.90
CA LYS A 278 -6.92 -15.17 11.16
C LYS A 278 -7.46 -13.79 11.49
N ASP A 279 -7.99 -13.64 12.70
CA ASP A 279 -8.28 -12.32 13.27
C ASP A 279 -6.99 -11.58 13.60
N VAL A 280 -6.89 -10.35 13.11
CA VAL A 280 -5.71 -9.51 13.31
C VAL A 280 -6.10 -8.07 13.63
N ASN A 281 -5.26 -7.38 14.37
CA ASN A 281 -5.46 -5.97 14.72
C ASN A 281 -4.31 -5.12 14.19
N ILE A 282 -4.65 -4.01 13.52
CA ILE A 282 -3.67 -3.00 13.09
C ILE A 282 -3.72 -1.84 14.07
N TYR A 283 -2.60 -1.58 14.72
CA TYR A 283 -2.46 -0.50 15.69
C TYR A 283 -1.89 0.75 15.04
N HIS A 284 -2.18 1.91 15.63
CA HIS A 284 -1.60 3.17 15.23
C HIS A 284 -0.94 3.86 16.43
N VAL A 285 0.27 4.37 16.25
CA VAL A 285 0.93 5.23 17.24
C VAL A 285 0.13 6.53 17.33
N ASN A 286 -0.06 7.07 18.53
CA ASN A 286 -0.86 8.28 18.72
C ASN A 286 -0.12 9.51 18.19
N ASP A 287 -0.64 10.12 17.12
CA ASP A 287 -0.11 11.35 16.52
C ASP A 287 0.11 12.49 17.52
N ASN A 288 -0.75 12.60 18.56
CA ASN A 288 -0.62 13.67 19.56
C ASN A 288 0.60 13.46 20.46
N ALA A 289 0.97 12.21 20.75
CA ALA A 289 2.18 11.92 21.49
C ALA A 289 3.43 12.25 20.67
N GLU A 290 3.40 11.98 19.36
CA GLU A 290 4.47 12.37 18.43
C GLU A 290 4.55 13.89 18.25
N MET A 291 3.41 14.58 18.10
CA MET A 291 3.38 16.05 17.99
C MET A 291 3.85 16.71 19.31
N MET A 292 3.48 16.17 20.48
CA MET A 292 3.98 16.63 21.77
C MET A 292 5.48 16.36 21.95
N MET A 293 5.99 15.22 21.48
CA MET A 293 7.44 14.95 21.46
C MET A 293 8.18 15.89 20.50
N MET A 294 7.60 16.23 19.35
CA MET A 294 8.16 17.23 18.43
C MET A 294 8.15 18.64 19.01
N MET A 295 7.06 19.08 19.64
CA MET A 295 6.98 20.37 20.34
C MET A 295 8.05 20.47 21.44
N ARG A 296 8.20 19.42 22.28
CA ARG A 296 9.24 19.37 23.32
C ARG A 296 10.67 19.39 22.76
N GLY A 297 10.90 18.77 21.60
CA GLY A 297 12.19 18.82 20.90
C GLY A 297 12.48 20.16 20.20
N MET A 298 11.44 20.94 19.87
CA MET A 298 11.57 22.29 19.32
C MET A 298 11.89 23.31 20.42
N ASP A 299 11.32 23.17 21.62
CA ASP A 299 11.67 24.00 22.79
C ASP A 299 13.16 23.89 23.17
N GLN A 300 13.75 22.69 23.06
CA GLN A 300 15.19 22.49 23.30
C GLN A 300 16.07 23.11 22.22
N LYS A 301 15.61 23.18 20.96
CA LYS A 301 16.38 23.78 19.85
C LYS A 301 16.26 25.30 19.80
N MET A 302 15.15 25.88 20.26
CA MET A 302 15.03 27.34 20.37
C MET A 302 15.92 27.95 21.47
N MET A 303 16.36 27.16 22.45
CA MET A 303 17.28 27.61 23.51
C MET A 303 18.76 27.66 23.08
N THR A 304 19.11 27.24 21.85
CA THR A 304 20.52 27.13 21.40
C THR A 304 20.84 27.90 20.12
N HIS A 305 19.95 28.76 19.64
CA HIS A 305 20.27 29.70 18.55
C HIS A 305 20.09 31.12 19.06
N ASP A 306 21.22 31.75 19.40
CA ASP A 306 21.36 33.17 19.61
C ASP A 306 21.07 33.87 18.27
N VAL A 307 19.82 34.33 18.08
CA VAL A 307 19.43 35.12 16.89
C VAL A 307 19.89 36.56 17.11
N LYS A 308 21.19 36.79 16.99
CA LYS A 308 21.74 38.12 16.71
C LYS A 308 21.94 38.25 15.22
N GLY A 309 21.07 39.03 14.58
CA GLY A 309 21.24 39.48 13.21
C GLY A 309 19.99 39.25 12.37
N PHE A 310 19.34 40.35 12.02
CA PHE A 310 18.19 40.54 11.12
C PHE A 310 16.89 40.95 11.79
N MET A 311 16.91 42.17 12.35
CA MET A 311 15.73 43.02 12.46
C MET A 311 16.10 44.41 11.96
N GLU A 312 15.55 44.80 10.79
CA GLU A 312 15.03 46.14 10.48
C GLU A 312 14.22 46.07 9.16
N PRO A 313 13.26 46.99 8.91
CA PRO A 313 11.86 46.59 8.82
C PRO A 313 11.28 46.73 7.41
N MET A 314 10.74 45.64 6.85
CA MET A 314 9.69 45.75 5.84
C MET A 314 8.34 45.71 6.55
N GLY A 315 7.64 46.84 6.50
CA GLY A 315 6.36 47.10 7.17
C GLY A 315 5.22 46.20 6.70
N ILE A 316 5.21 44.95 7.14
CA ILE A 316 4.06 44.05 7.06
C ILE A 316 3.44 44.02 8.46
N LYS A 317 2.30 44.72 8.61
CA LYS A 317 1.48 44.62 9.83
C LYS A 317 1.13 43.15 10.05
N ARG A 318 1.39 42.65 11.28
CA ARG A 318 0.92 41.33 11.74
C ARG A 318 -0.60 41.28 11.67
N GLY A 319 -1.14 40.77 10.57
CA GLY A 319 -2.47 40.20 10.51
C GLY A 319 -2.38 38.77 10.99
N VAL A 320 -2.87 38.50 12.19
CA VAL A 320 -3.17 37.13 12.62
C VAL A 320 -4.35 36.68 11.78
N VAL A 321 -4.10 35.86 10.76
CA VAL A 321 -5.16 35.10 10.08
C VAL A 321 -5.34 33.84 10.91
N GLU A 322 -6.32 33.86 11.81
CA GLU A 322 -6.89 32.63 12.35
C GLU A 322 -7.59 31.90 11.20
N ASP A 323 -7.01 30.81 10.71
CA ASP A 323 -7.69 29.85 9.84
C ASP A 323 -8.76 29.11 10.65
N LYS A 324 -9.87 29.79 10.92
CA LYS A 324 -11.17 29.17 11.16
C LYS A 324 -11.88 29.10 9.81
N TRP A 325 -12.55 27.97 9.57
CA TRP A 325 -13.57 27.70 8.54
C TRP A 325 -13.11 27.08 7.21
N MET A 326 -13.23 25.74 7.12
CA MET A 326 -13.79 25.01 5.96
C MET A 326 -14.11 23.54 6.31
N LEU A 327 -14.78 23.30 7.44
CA LEU A 327 -15.28 21.95 7.79
C LEU A 327 -16.68 21.95 8.44
N HIS A 328 -17.23 23.11 8.80
CA HIS A 328 -18.52 23.16 9.48
C HIS A 328 -19.72 23.39 8.54
N ASP A 329 -19.52 24.04 7.38
CA ASP A 329 -20.64 24.47 6.52
C ASP A 329 -21.13 23.41 5.52
N TYR A 330 -20.41 22.28 5.39
CA TYR A 330 -20.80 21.18 4.49
C TYR A 330 -21.70 20.12 5.16
N MET A 331 -21.82 20.14 6.50
CA MET A 331 -22.52 19.11 7.26
C MET A 331 -23.95 19.51 7.69
N THR A 332 -24.38 20.75 7.44
CA THR A 332 -25.67 21.26 7.95
C THR A 332 -26.70 21.64 6.89
N LYS A 333 -26.42 21.49 5.58
CA LYS A 333 -27.34 21.96 4.52
C LYS A 333 -27.98 20.93 3.59
N ASN A 334 -27.77 19.63 3.77
CA ASN A 334 -28.52 18.61 3.00
C ASN A 334 -29.41 17.75 3.91
N LYS A 335 -30.50 18.36 4.39
CA LYS A 335 -31.78 17.66 4.60
C LYS A 335 -32.57 17.79 3.29
N TYR A 336 -33.32 16.76 2.94
CA TYR A 336 -33.99 16.52 1.64
C TYR A 336 -32.98 16.00 0.59
N ILE A 337 -33.07 14.76 0.10
CA ILE A 337 -34.17 14.18 -0.68
C ILE A 337 -34.24 12.66 -0.42
N ALA A 338 -35.47 12.15 -0.42
CA ALA A 338 -35.88 10.75 -0.25
C ALA A 338 -35.39 9.81 -1.35
#